data_AF-A0A7V2UXH0-F1
#
_entry.id   AF-A0A7V2UXH0-F1
#
_cell.length_a   1.000
_cell.length_b   1.000
_cell.length_c   1.000
_cell.angle_alpha   90.00
_cell.angle_beta   90.00
_cell.angle_gamma   90.00
#
_symmetry.space_group_name_H-M   'P 1'
#
loop_
_entity.id
_entity.type
_entity.pdbx_description
1 polymer ?
#
loop_
_entity_poly.entity_id
_entity_poly.type
_entity_poly.pdbx_seq_one_letter_code
_entity_poly.pdbx_strand_id
1 'polypeptide(L)'
;MPPLGPLGLRIRRMARRIHAPTRCVGCFRHRGPLSCTIACPPGFRASSKCPGQLEPCFHLAGREASGYARRNRSAASPGQEENPMTRPARCLPVGLALAGLALAAGPAPAAEGGKKQIVFIHGAASHGYGGHAYGPAFRMLARMLNEGVPTVNAVVIQDDKDLAPMDAADAIFLGSDGGNLVKKLGDRLEPLMAKGVGLGCIHYTVDPTDKKAIERLIAWIGGAYEQHWSVNPHWEAEFTSFPDHPVARGLKPFKCNDEWYYHMRFAADMKGVTPILQAVPPERTRQGKDGPHSGNPTVRARTGMPEIVAWAYERPNGGRGFGFTGMHTHWNWAQDSFRKTVLNACVWIAKAEVPKDGVPSKTPTLEELEKDLQQERPKNFNAEAVRKQIEAMNK
;
A
#
# COMPACT_ATOMS: atom_id res chain seq x y z
N MET A 1 5.49 19.27 -94.47
CA MET A 1 6.72 20.06 -94.27
C MET A 1 6.99 20.17 -92.76
N PRO A 2 8.27 20.15 -92.32
CA PRO A 2 8.73 20.46 -90.94
C PRO A 2 8.79 22.01 -90.73
N PRO A 3 9.32 22.63 -89.65
CA PRO A 3 10.25 22.09 -88.62
C PRO A 3 10.14 22.53 -87.13
N LEU A 4 10.76 21.70 -86.27
CA LEU A 4 11.78 21.96 -85.22
C LEU A 4 11.81 23.29 -84.42
N GLY A 5 11.97 23.19 -83.09
CA GLY A 5 12.50 24.25 -82.20
C GLY A 5 12.52 23.88 -80.69
N PRO A 6 13.51 24.25 -79.85
CA PRO A 6 13.88 23.43 -78.68
C PRO A 6 13.91 24.09 -77.27
N LEU A 7 14.07 23.22 -76.26
CA LEU A 7 14.61 23.34 -74.88
C LEU A 7 14.71 24.70 -74.15
N GLY A 8 14.37 24.70 -72.84
CA GLY A 8 14.72 25.77 -71.92
C GLY A 8 14.46 25.52 -70.42
N LEU A 9 15.20 24.61 -69.77
CA LEU A 9 15.10 24.38 -68.32
C LEU A 9 15.86 25.47 -67.52
N ARG A 10 15.20 26.22 -66.62
CA ARG A 10 15.88 27.10 -65.63
C ARG A 10 15.23 27.02 -64.24
N ILE A 11 15.86 26.26 -63.34
CA ILE A 11 15.52 26.22 -61.91
C ILE A 11 16.12 27.46 -61.23
N ARG A 12 15.29 28.34 -60.65
CA ARG A 12 15.75 29.40 -59.73
C ARG A 12 15.67 28.90 -58.28
N ARG A 13 16.82 28.86 -57.60
CA ARG A 13 16.88 28.64 -56.14
C ARG A 13 16.28 29.85 -55.40
N MET A 14 15.36 29.62 -54.48
CA MET A 14 15.04 30.57 -53.40
C MET A 14 15.56 30.02 -52.08
N ALA A 15 16.53 30.72 -51.48
CA ALA A 15 16.98 30.44 -50.12
C ALA A 15 16.07 31.17 -49.12
N ARG A 16 15.54 30.46 -48.12
CA ARG A 16 14.96 31.11 -46.93
C ARG A 16 15.96 31.09 -45.79
N ARG A 17 16.23 32.27 -45.24
CA ARG A 17 16.99 32.45 -44.00
C ARG A 17 16.13 32.05 -42.81
N ILE A 18 16.72 31.37 -41.83
CA ILE A 18 16.17 31.24 -40.47
C ILE A 18 17.08 32.04 -39.55
N HIS A 19 16.50 32.89 -38.69
CA HIS A 19 17.24 33.62 -37.68
C HIS A 19 17.47 32.75 -36.45
N ALA A 20 18.65 32.89 -35.84
CA ALA A 20 18.97 32.34 -34.52
C ALA A 20 19.19 33.48 -33.52
N PRO A 21 18.91 33.28 -32.23
CA PRO A 21 19.49 34.08 -31.16
C PRO A 21 20.73 33.38 -30.55
N THR A 22 21.80 34.17 -30.43
CA THR A 22 22.94 33.98 -29.51
C THR A 22 22.50 33.88 -28.04
N ARG A 23 23.24 33.36 -27.06
CA ARG A 23 24.69 33.03 -26.93
C ARG A 23 24.86 32.10 -25.71
N CYS A 24 25.84 31.20 -25.71
CA CYS A 24 26.46 30.70 -24.47
C CYS A 24 27.96 30.49 -24.71
N VAL A 25 28.78 30.69 -23.68
CA VAL A 25 30.23 30.90 -23.81
C VAL A 25 31.01 29.73 -23.21
N GLY A 26 31.96 29.20 -24.00
CA GLY A 26 33.21 28.63 -23.48
C GLY A 26 33.18 27.17 -22.98
N CYS A 27 33.71 26.27 -23.80
CA CYS A 27 34.56 25.17 -23.33
C CYS A 27 35.58 24.78 -24.41
N PHE A 28 36.85 24.67 -24.02
CA PHE A 28 37.95 24.29 -24.92
C PHE A 28 37.96 22.79 -25.21
N ARG A 29 38.39 22.40 -26.41
CA ARG A 29 38.67 21.00 -26.75
C ARG A 29 40.05 20.59 -26.20
N HIS A 30 40.10 19.53 -25.40
CA HIS A 30 41.32 18.72 -25.23
C HIS A 30 41.10 17.30 -25.76
N ARG A 31 42.18 16.70 -26.28
CA ARG A 31 42.21 15.35 -26.88
C ARG A 31 42.62 14.31 -25.82
N GLY A 32 42.11 13.08 -25.98
CA GLY A 32 42.75 11.88 -25.41
C GLY A 32 41.80 10.96 -24.62
N PRO A 33 41.72 9.66 -24.93
CA PRO A 33 41.08 8.67 -24.07
C PRO A 33 42.07 8.18 -23.00
N LEU A 34 41.62 8.09 -21.75
CA LEU A 34 42.36 7.41 -20.68
C LEU A 34 41.95 5.94 -20.63
N SER A 35 42.87 5.07 -21.03
CA SER A 35 42.79 3.62 -20.78
C SER A 35 43.36 3.30 -19.40
N CYS A 36 42.53 2.83 -18.47
CA CYS A 36 43.02 2.18 -17.25
C CYS A 36 43.19 0.67 -17.48
N THR A 37 44.33 0.28 -18.05
CA THR A 37 44.82 -1.10 -18.01
C THR A 37 45.36 -1.42 -16.61
N ILE A 38 44.63 -2.21 -15.83
CA ILE A 38 45.22 -2.92 -14.68
C ILE A 38 45.83 -4.20 -15.22
N ALA A 39 47.16 -4.30 -15.12
CA ALA A 39 47.90 -5.49 -15.54
C ALA A 39 47.71 -6.63 -14.54
N CYS A 40 47.45 -7.84 -15.05
CA CYS A 40 47.51 -9.08 -14.29
C CYS A 40 48.81 -9.82 -14.68
N PRO A 41 49.64 -10.29 -13.73
CA PRO A 41 50.92 -10.92 -14.06
C PRO A 41 50.73 -12.31 -14.68
N PRO A 42 51.58 -12.73 -15.64
CA PRO A 42 51.44 -14.01 -16.31
C PRO A 42 52.09 -15.16 -15.52
N GLY A 43 51.31 -16.19 -15.21
CA GLY A 43 51.85 -17.43 -14.63
C GLY A 43 50.76 -18.40 -14.16
N PHE A 44 50.90 -19.66 -14.57
CA PHE A 44 50.11 -20.87 -14.25
C PHE A 44 48.89 -21.21 -15.13
N ARG A 45 48.90 -22.48 -15.58
CA ARG A 45 47.83 -23.16 -16.32
C ARG A 45 46.90 -23.90 -15.34
N ALA A 46 45.68 -24.18 -15.79
CA ALA A 46 44.64 -24.86 -15.00
C ALA A 46 44.98 -26.33 -14.64
N SER A 47 44.50 -26.80 -13.48
CA SER A 47 43.49 -27.90 -13.43
C SER A 47 43.12 -28.37 -12.00
N SER A 48 41.92 -28.95 -11.90
CA SER A 48 41.47 -29.98 -10.92
C SER A 48 40.95 -29.60 -9.51
N LYS A 49 39.66 -29.98 -9.29
CA LYS A 49 38.98 -30.55 -8.10
C LYS A 49 38.88 -29.76 -6.76
N CYS A 50 37.64 -29.35 -6.47
CA CYS A 50 36.80 -29.49 -5.24
C CYS A 50 37.41 -29.81 -3.85
N PRO A 51 36.62 -29.63 -2.75
CA PRO A 51 35.78 -28.50 -2.33
C PRO A 51 36.05 -28.11 -0.85
N GLY A 52 35.48 -27.01 -0.33
CA GLY A 52 35.56 -26.72 1.10
C GLY A 52 34.80 -25.46 1.57
N GLN A 53 34.04 -25.61 2.67
CA GLN A 53 33.41 -24.50 3.40
C GLN A 53 34.48 -23.63 4.09
N LEU A 54 34.14 -22.38 4.41
CA LEU A 54 34.57 -21.69 5.64
C LEU A 54 33.73 -20.43 5.86
N GLU A 55 33.12 -20.31 7.05
CA GLU A 55 32.53 -19.05 7.53
C GLU A 55 33.59 -18.14 8.16
N PRO A 56 33.39 -16.81 8.22
CA PRO A 56 34.23 -15.92 8.99
C PRO A 56 33.63 -15.60 10.37
N CYS A 57 34.12 -16.24 11.43
CA CYS A 57 34.03 -15.68 12.78
C CYS A 57 35.02 -14.52 12.94
N PHE A 58 34.56 -13.37 13.46
CA PHE A 58 35.43 -12.26 13.86
C PHE A 58 35.52 -12.11 15.39
N HIS A 59 36.74 -12.25 15.89
CA HIS A 59 37.29 -11.83 17.18
C HIS A 59 38.77 -11.49 16.89
N LEU A 60 39.49 -10.59 17.56
CA LEU A 60 39.23 -9.65 18.65
C LEU A 60 40.43 -8.67 18.65
N ALA A 61 40.26 -7.40 19.01
CA ALA A 61 41.38 -6.56 19.50
C ALA A 61 40.85 -5.33 20.27
N GLY A 62 40.90 -5.38 21.60
CA GLY A 62 40.74 -4.21 22.45
C GLY A 62 42.07 -3.69 22.98
N ARG A 63 42.08 -2.48 23.53
CA ARG A 63 43.08 -2.04 24.52
C ARG A 63 42.40 -1.24 25.64
N GLU A 64 42.95 -1.43 26.83
CA GLU A 64 42.55 -0.87 28.13
C GLU A 64 43.14 0.56 28.32
N ALA A 65 43.04 1.31 29.44
CA ALA A 65 42.83 0.88 30.83
C ALA A 65 42.44 1.99 31.84
N SER A 66 41.96 1.53 33.01
CA SER A 66 42.03 2.15 34.37
C SER A 66 41.24 3.45 34.67
N GLY A 67 40.67 3.66 35.88
CA GLY A 67 40.42 2.77 37.04
C GLY A 67 40.69 3.43 38.41
N TYR A 68 39.84 3.22 39.44
CA TYR A 68 40.19 3.47 40.86
C TYR A 68 39.27 2.79 41.91
N ALA A 69 39.88 2.19 42.95
CA ALA A 69 39.52 2.02 44.39
C ALA A 69 38.06 1.83 44.92
N ARG A 70 37.76 1.25 46.11
CA ARG A 70 38.30 0.13 46.95
C ARG A 70 37.45 0.00 48.26
N ARG A 71 37.30 -1.23 48.81
CA ARG A 71 36.91 -1.57 50.23
C ARG A 71 35.45 -1.27 50.65
N ASN A 72 34.84 -1.90 51.67
CA ASN A 72 35.38 -2.61 52.86
C ASN A 72 34.50 -3.81 53.36
N ARG A 73 34.99 -4.59 54.34
CA ARG A 73 34.34 -5.80 54.97
C ARG A 73 33.64 -5.50 56.32
N SER A 74 32.80 -6.43 56.80
CA SER A 74 32.54 -6.66 58.25
C SER A 74 32.02 -8.10 58.56
N ALA A 75 32.14 -8.55 59.82
CA ALA A 75 31.92 -9.92 60.36
C ALA A 75 31.93 -9.89 61.93
N ALA A 76 31.46 -10.86 62.72
CA ALA A 76 30.52 -12.00 62.57
C ALA A 76 30.24 -12.67 63.95
N SER A 77 29.12 -13.43 64.08
CA SER A 77 28.82 -14.42 65.17
C SER A 77 28.65 -13.90 66.62
N PRO A 78 28.25 -14.72 67.63
CA PRO A 78 27.71 -16.11 67.68
C PRO A 78 26.26 -16.16 68.28
N GLY A 79 25.58 -17.27 68.63
CA GLY A 79 25.87 -18.73 68.72
C GLY A 79 24.61 -19.59 69.04
N GLN A 80 24.79 -20.89 69.32
CA GLN A 80 23.76 -21.91 69.68
C GLN A 80 23.23 -21.72 71.13
N GLU A 81 22.27 -22.46 71.73
CA GLU A 81 21.43 -23.65 71.44
C GLU A 81 20.15 -23.49 72.34
N GLU A 82 18.99 -24.11 72.10
CA GLU A 82 18.51 -25.37 72.71
C GLU A 82 17.01 -25.60 72.33
N ASN A 83 16.51 -26.83 72.50
CA ASN A 83 15.11 -27.26 72.35
C ASN A 83 14.80 -28.28 73.44
N PRO A 84 13.61 -28.30 74.07
CA PRO A 84 12.75 -29.48 73.87
C PRO A 84 11.22 -29.28 74.01
N MET A 85 10.46 -30.19 73.36
CA MET A 85 9.09 -30.65 73.69
C MET A 85 7.93 -29.61 73.63
N THR A 86 6.73 -29.88 73.08
CA THR A 86 5.94 -31.12 73.02
C THR A 86 4.86 -31.06 71.89
N ARG A 87 4.25 -32.20 71.54
CA ARG A 87 3.05 -32.36 70.67
C ARG A 87 1.74 -31.96 71.40
N PRO A 88 0.52 -32.00 70.80
CA PRO A 88 0.08 -31.97 69.38
C PRO A 88 -1.10 -30.98 69.10
N ALA A 89 -1.43 -30.71 67.83
CA ALA A 89 -2.83 -30.47 67.39
C ALA A 89 -3.00 -30.59 65.87
N ARG A 90 -4.10 -31.23 65.41
CA ARG A 90 -4.59 -31.13 64.03
C ARG A 90 -5.51 -29.92 63.94
N CYS A 91 -5.26 -29.00 63.01
CA CYS A 91 -6.22 -27.96 62.64
C CYS A 91 -6.66 -28.15 61.18
N LEU A 92 -7.98 -28.16 60.96
CA LEU A 92 -8.58 -28.10 59.63
C LEU A 92 -8.24 -26.75 58.97
N PRO A 93 -8.00 -26.71 57.65
CA PRO A 93 -8.04 -25.44 56.92
C PRO A 93 -9.49 -25.00 56.77
N VAL A 94 -9.84 -23.86 57.38
CA VAL A 94 -11.10 -23.17 57.11
C VAL A 94 -11.04 -22.58 55.70
N GLY A 95 -11.87 -23.10 54.80
CA GLY A 95 -11.98 -22.59 53.43
C GLY A 95 -12.66 -21.22 53.42
N LEU A 96 -11.88 -20.15 53.30
CA LEU A 96 -12.42 -18.79 53.17
C LEU A 96 -12.91 -18.57 51.73
N ALA A 97 -14.20 -18.82 51.49
CA ALA A 97 -14.83 -18.59 50.20
C ALA A 97 -15.00 -17.08 49.92
N LEU A 98 -14.00 -16.47 49.27
CA LEU A 98 -14.12 -15.15 48.67
C LEU A 98 -15.08 -15.22 47.47
N ALA A 99 -16.35 -14.91 47.71
CA ALA A 99 -17.33 -14.65 46.65
C ALA A 99 -16.95 -13.36 45.92
N GLY A 100 -16.16 -13.49 44.86
CA GLY A 100 -15.81 -12.37 43.98
C GLY A 100 -17.06 -11.84 43.30
N LEU A 101 -17.51 -10.65 43.71
CA LEU A 101 -18.62 -9.95 43.07
C LEU A 101 -18.16 -9.46 41.69
N ALA A 102 -18.30 -10.31 40.67
CA ALA A 102 -18.03 -9.93 39.30
C ALA A 102 -19.07 -8.88 38.87
N LEU A 103 -18.65 -7.60 38.85
CA LEU A 103 -19.38 -6.58 38.12
C LEU A 103 -19.35 -6.96 36.64
N ALA A 104 -20.43 -7.57 36.17
CA ALA A 104 -20.70 -7.72 34.76
C ALA A 104 -20.84 -6.31 34.18
N ALA A 105 -19.79 -5.83 33.54
CA ALA A 105 -19.83 -4.62 32.73
C ALA A 105 -20.73 -4.88 31.53
N GLY A 106 -22.03 -4.63 31.70
CA GLY A 106 -22.98 -4.63 30.61
C GLY A 106 -22.54 -3.66 29.52
N PRO A 107 -22.86 -3.92 28.24
CA PRO A 107 -22.50 -3.01 27.16
C PRO A 107 -23.05 -1.62 27.48
N ALA A 108 -22.15 -0.63 27.55
CA ALA A 108 -22.56 0.76 27.71
C ALA A 108 -23.50 1.12 26.55
N PRO A 109 -24.63 1.82 26.82
CA PRO A 109 -25.49 2.29 25.74
C PRO A 109 -24.66 3.14 24.79
N ALA A 110 -24.69 2.80 23.50
CA ALA A 110 -24.07 3.64 22.48
C ALA A 110 -24.66 5.05 22.61
N ALA A 111 -23.81 6.05 22.82
CA ALA A 111 -24.25 7.43 22.80
C ALA A 111 -24.98 7.69 21.47
N GLU A 112 -25.99 8.56 21.48
CA GLU A 112 -26.62 9.10 20.27
C GLU A 112 -25.64 10.02 19.52
N GLY A 113 -24.59 9.41 18.98
CA GLY A 113 -23.52 10.06 18.25
C GLY A 113 -23.93 10.28 16.81
N GLY A 114 -23.66 11.48 16.29
CA GLY A 114 -23.85 11.79 14.89
C GLY A 114 -23.10 10.82 13.96
N LYS A 115 -23.59 10.71 12.72
CA LYS A 115 -23.02 9.84 11.69
C LYS A 115 -21.51 10.05 11.53
N LYS A 116 -20.76 8.95 11.41
CA LYS A 116 -19.32 8.98 11.13
C LYS A 116 -19.01 9.59 9.77
N GLN A 117 -18.14 10.59 9.74
CA GLN A 117 -17.85 11.36 8.52
C GLN A 117 -16.72 10.69 7.71
N ILE A 118 -17.06 10.22 6.52
CA ILE A 118 -16.14 9.60 5.55
C ILE A 118 -15.93 10.58 4.41
N VAL A 119 -14.71 11.08 4.24
CA VAL A 119 -14.36 12.06 3.21
C VAL A 119 -13.50 11.40 2.14
N PHE A 120 -14.09 11.15 0.98
CA PHE A 120 -13.35 10.73 -0.21
C PHE A 120 -12.73 11.96 -0.88
N ILE A 121 -11.42 11.93 -1.15
CA ILE A 121 -10.71 12.99 -1.89
C ILE A 121 -10.04 12.37 -3.11
N HIS A 122 -10.36 12.87 -4.29
CA HIS A 122 -9.77 12.40 -5.54
C HIS A 122 -9.05 13.49 -6.33
N GLY A 123 -8.00 13.09 -7.03
CA GLY A 123 -7.35 13.92 -8.04
C GLY A 123 -8.16 14.01 -9.34
N ALA A 124 -7.63 14.76 -10.31
CA ALA A 124 -8.12 14.74 -11.69
C ALA A 124 -8.01 13.34 -12.32
N ALA A 125 -8.89 13.03 -13.27
CA ALA A 125 -8.78 11.83 -14.09
C ALA A 125 -7.54 11.91 -15.01
N SER A 126 -6.82 10.80 -15.13
CA SER A 126 -5.50 10.73 -15.79
C SER A 126 -5.42 9.71 -16.93
N HIS A 127 -6.27 8.69 -16.91
CA HIS A 127 -6.29 7.60 -17.87
C HIS A 127 -7.51 7.69 -18.80
N GLY A 128 -7.50 6.85 -19.84
CA GLY A 128 -8.60 6.71 -20.80
C GLY A 128 -9.88 6.14 -20.17
N TYR A 129 -10.84 5.81 -21.03
CA TYR A 129 -12.21 5.48 -20.61
C TYR A 129 -12.28 4.33 -19.58
N GLY A 130 -12.70 4.66 -18.35
CA GLY A 130 -12.79 3.70 -17.24
C GLY A 130 -11.46 3.29 -16.60
N GLY A 131 -10.33 3.90 -16.98
CA GLY A 131 -9.05 3.75 -16.29
C GLY A 131 -8.90 4.79 -15.16
N HIS A 132 -8.37 4.38 -14.00
CA HIS A 132 -8.04 5.27 -12.86
C HIS A 132 -9.18 6.26 -12.50
N ALA A 133 -10.43 5.81 -12.61
CA ALA A 133 -11.63 6.62 -12.49
C ALA A 133 -12.02 6.91 -11.03
N TYR A 134 -11.12 7.51 -10.24
CA TYR A 134 -11.28 7.66 -8.78
C TYR A 134 -12.54 8.44 -8.38
N GLY A 135 -12.78 9.61 -8.98
CA GLY A 135 -13.99 10.40 -8.69
C GLY A 135 -15.30 9.65 -8.98
N PRO A 136 -15.46 9.05 -10.17
CA PRO A 136 -16.59 8.16 -10.49
C PRO A 136 -16.74 7.01 -9.49
N ALA A 137 -15.65 6.31 -9.16
CA ALA A 137 -15.65 5.22 -8.17
C ALA A 137 -16.10 5.70 -6.78
N PHE A 138 -15.54 6.80 -6.29
CA PHE A 138 -15.85 7.36 -4.97
C PHE A 138 -17.28 7.88 -4.88
N ARG A 139 -17.84 8.45 -5.95
CA ARG A 139 -19.28 8.83 -6.00
C ARG A 139 -20.19 7.61 -5.88
N MET A 140 -19.86 6.51 -6.55
CA MET A 140 -20.59 5.24 -6.42
C MET A 140 -20.47 4.67 -4.99
N LEU A 141 -19.26 4.57 -4.44
CA LEU A 141 -19.02 4.04 -3.08
C LEU A 141 -19.70 4.90 -2.00
N ALA A 142 -19.65 6.23 -2.12
CA ALA A 142 -20.29 7.13 -1.17
C ALA A 142 -21.83 6.98 -1.16
N ARG A 143 -22.48 6.81 -2.32
CA ARG A 143 -23.91 6.48 -2.38
C ARG A 143 -24.22 5.17 -1.66
N MET A 144 -23.48 4.10 -1.98
CA MET A 144 -23.67 2.78 -1.36
C MET A 144 -23.46 2.81 0.17
N LEU A 145 -22.52 3.61 0.67
CA LEU A 145 -22.32 3.82 2.10
C LEU A 145 -23.49 4.59 2.75
N ASN A 146 -23.94 5.68 2.12
CA ASN A 146 -25.04 6.50 2.62
C ASN A 146 -26.40 5.77 2.61
N GLU A 147 -26.61 4.89 1.63
CA GLU A 147 -27.81 4.05 1.50
C GLU A 147 -27.74 2.81 2.42
N GLY A 148 -26.58 2.16 2.50
CA GLY A 148 -26.41 0.86 3.14
C GLY A 148 -25.95 0.87 4.61
N VAL A 149 -25.46 2.01 5.14
CA VAL A 149 -24.88 2.10 6.49
C VAL A 149 -25.40 3.35 7.21
N PRO A 150 -26.51 3.27 7.97
CA PRO A 150 -27.14 4.43 8.60
C PRO A 150 -26.25 5.25 9.53
N THR A 151 -25.20 4.64 10.09
CA THR A 151 -24.26 5.24 11.04
C THR A 151 -23.12 6.03 10.40
N VAL A 152 -23.03 6.10 9.06
CA VAL A 152 -22.01 6.90 8.35
C VAL A 152 -22.64 7.96 7.44
N ASN A 153 -21.86 8.99 7.13
CA ASN A 153 -22.12 9.99 6.12
C ASN A 153 -20.87 10.11 5.24
N ALA A 154 -21.00 9.77 3.96
CA ALA A 154 -19.93 9.78 2.99
C ALA A 154 -20.07 10.97 2.02
N VAL A 155 -19.02 11.76 1.90
CA VAL A 155 -18.92 12.89 0.96
C VAL A 155 -17.72 12.71 0.03
N VAL A 156 -17.81 13.29 -1.18
CA VAL A 156 -16.76 13.19 -2.20
C VAL A 156 -16.34 14.57 -2.64
N ILE A 157 -15.03 14.82 -2.63
CA ILE A 157 -14.43 16.11 -2.93
C ILE A 157 -13.30 15.91 -3.95
N GLN A 158 -13.25 16.77 -4.97
CA GLN A 158 -12.09 16.83 -5.87
C GLN A 158 -11.05 17.79 -5.30
N ASP A 159 -9.77 17.51 -5.51
CA ASP A 159 -8.65 18.21 -4.88
C ASP A 159 -8.40 19.66 -5.35
N ASP A 160 -9.26 20.17 -6.25
CA ASP A 160 -9.35 21.56 -6.69
C ASP A 160 -10.50 22.33 -6.02
N LYS A 161 -11.28 21.69 -5.14
CA LYS A 161 -12.40 22.30 -4.40
C LYS A 161 -12.01 22.61 -2.95
N ASP A 162 -12.94 23.19 -2.20
CA ASP A 162 -12.77 23.37 -0.76
C ASP A 162 -12.68 22.03 -0.04
N LEU A 163 -11.56 21.84 0.65
CA LEU A 163 -11.25 20.64 1.44
C LEU A 163 -11.59 20.79 2.93
N ALA A 164 -12.24 21.89 3.36
CA ALA A 164 -12.68 22.10 4.75
C ALA A 164 -13.40 20.90 5.40
N PRO A 165 -14.25 20.11 4.72
CA PRO A 165 -14.87 18.93 5.34
C PRO A 165 -13.87 17.86 5.82
N MET A 166 -12.63 17.86 5.30
CA MET A 166 -11.58 16.93 5.73
C MET A 166 -11.20 17.12 7.21
N ASP A 167 -11.31 18.34 7.74
CA ASP A 167 -10.84 18.64 9.11
C ASP A 167 -11.79 18.11 10.20
N ALA A 168 -13.02 17.72 9.81
CA ALA A 168 -14.03 17.08 10.66
C ALA A 168 -14.24 15.59 10.34
N ALA A 169 -13.37 14.99 9.52
CA ALA A 169 -13.49 13.60 9.09
C ALA A 169 -13.17 12.60 10.23
N ASP A 170 -13.98 11.55 10.37
CA ASP A 170 -13.60 10.35 11.11
C ASP A 170 -12.69 9.44 10.26
N ALA A 171 -12.85 9.49 8.93
CA ALA A 171 -11.97 8.83 7.97
C ALA A 171 -11.84 9.60 6.66
N ILE A 172 -10.66 9.48 6.05
CA ILE A 172 -10.30 10.06 4.75
C ILE A 172 -9.93 8.91 3.81
N PHE A 173 -10.34 8.98 2.55
CA PHE A 173 -10.00 7.97 1.54
C PHE A 173 -9.48 8.66 0.27
N LEU A 174 -8.24 8.38 -0.11
CA LEU A 174 -7.51 9.09 -1.16
C LEU A 174 -7.40 8.28 -2.46
N GLY A 175 -7.66 8.94 -3.59
CA GLY A 175 -7.53 8.36 -4.94
C GLY A 175 -6.83 9.33 -5.90
N SER A 176 -5.57 9.09 -6.23
CA SER A 176 -4.79 9.92 -7.15
C SER A 176 -3.58 9.21 -7.72
N ASP A 177 -3.23 9.53 -8.95
CA ASP A 177 -2.03 9.01 -9.60
C ASP A 177 -0.72 9.43 -8.93
N GLY A 178 0.24 8.52 -8.95
CA GLY A 178 1.58 8.72 -8.41
C GLY A 178 1.56 9.25 -6.98
N GLY A 179 0.61 8.81 -6.14
CA GLY A 179 0.39 9.29 -4.78
C GLY A 179 0.35 10.81 -4.61
N ASN A 180 -0.11 11.55 -5.64
CA ASN A 180 -0.05 13.02 -5.65
C ASN A 180 -0.80 13.67 -4.47
N LEU A 181 -1.92 13.11 -4.01
CA LEU A 181 -2.61 13.61 -2.81
C LEU A 181 -1.85 13.35 -1.51
N VAL A 182 -1.12 12.24 -1.41
CA VAL A 182 -0.27 11.95 -0.23
C VAL A 182 0.82 13.00 -0.09
N LYS A 183 1.44 13.40 -1.21
CA LYS A 183 2.43 14.47 -1.29
C LYS A 183 1.80 15.85 -0.99
N LYS A 184 0.74 16.22 -1.74
CA LYS A 184 0.07 17.53 -1.67
C LYS A 184 -0.61 17.82 -0.32
N LEU A 185 -1.24 16.82 0.28
CA LEU A 185 -2.03 16.97 1.51
C LEU A 185 -1.29 16.52 2.78
N GLY A 186 -0.11 15.93 2.66
CA GLY A 186 0.55 15.24 3.77
C GLY A 186 0.73 16.08 5.03
N ASP A 187 1.06 17.37 4.89
CA ASP A 187 1.24 18.26 6.05
C ASP A 187 -0.10 18.63 6.74
N ARG A 188 -1.24 18.55 6.02
CA ARG A 188 -2.60 18.70 6.59
C ARG A 188 -3.16 17.37 7.12
N LEU A 189 -2.73 16.24 6.56
CA LEU A 189 -3.07 14.90 7.05
C LEU A 189 -2.35 14.56 8.36
N GLU A 190 -1.08 14.98 8.54
CA GLU A 190 -0.26 14.73 9.73
C GLU A 190 -1.00 14.96 11.08
N PRO A 191 -1.63 16.14 11.35
CA PRO A 191 -2.37 16.36 12.59
C PRO A 191 -3.65 15.51 12.71
N LEU A 192 -4.27 15.11 11.60
CA LEU A 192 -5.46 14.25 11.60
C LEU A 192 -5.06 12.79 11.91
N MET A 193 -3.95 12.32 11.36
CA MET A 193 -3.38 11.01 11.65
C MET A 193 -2.95 10.88 13.11
N ALA A 194 -2.36 11.95 13.68
CA ALA A 194 -2.03 12.06 15.10
C ALA A 194 -3.28 11.97 16.01
N LYS A 195 -4.40 12.60 15.61
CA LYS A 195 -5.71 12.47 16.27
C LYS A 195 -6.38 11.10 16.08
N GLY A 196 -5.81 10.21 15.26
CA GLY A 196 -6.35 8.87 15.02
C GLY A 196 -7.49 8.80 14.01
N VAL A 197 -7.64 9.79 13.11
CA VAL A 197 -8.55 9.78 11.96
C VAL A 197 -8.17 8.63 11.00
N GLY A 198 -9.15 7.93 10.45
CA GLY A 198 -8.91 6.85 9.49
C GLY A 198 -8.27 7.33 8.18
N LEU A 199 -7.41 6.52 7.56
CA LEU A 199 -6.88 6.79 6.21
C LEU A 199 -6.96 5.54 5.33
N GLY A 200 -7.53 5.68 4.13
CA GLY A 200 -7.44 4.71 3.06
C GLY A 200 -6.74 5.28 1.82
N CYS A 201 -5.95 4.47 1.12
CA CYS A 201 -5.38 4.83 -0.18
C CYS A 201 -5.60 3.68 -1.18
N ILE A 202 -5.95 4.02 -2.43
CA ILE A 202 -6.26 3.04 -3.48
C ILE A 202 -5.40 3.18 -4.74
N HIS A 203 -5.05 2.06 -5.33
CA HIS A 203 -4.33 1.92 -6.58
C HIS A 203 -3.05 2.77 -6.63
N TYR A 204 -2.86 3.58 -7.68
CA TYR A 204 -1.67 4.40 -7.87
C TYR A 204 -1.46 5.48 -6.79
N THR A 205 -2.39 5.63 -5.85
CA THR A 205 -2.20 6.44 -4.63
C THR A 205 -1.14 5.84 -3.69
N VAL A 206 -0.93 4.52 -3.71
CA VAL A 206 0.06 3.85 -2.84
C VAL A 206 1.49 3.90 -3.37
N ASP A 207 1.71 4.42 -4.60
CA ASP A 207 3.04 4.72 -5.15
C ASP A 207 3.26 6.23 -5.27
N PRO A 208 3.65 6.92 -4.19
CA PRO A 208 3.88 8.35 -4.24
C PRO A 208 5.23 8.73 -4.86
N THR A 209 6.13 7.77 -5.08
CA THR A 209 7.55 7.88 -5.48
C THR A 209 8.47 8.72 -4.58
N ASP A 210 7.94 9.74 -3.91
CA ASP A 210 8.62 10.56 -2.92
C ASP A 210 8.85 9.80 -1.60
N LYS A 211 10.08 9.88 -1.08
CA LYS A 211 10.49 9.15 0.12
C LYS A 211 9.69 9.56 1.37
N LYS A 212 9.43 10.86 1.58
CA LYS A 212 8.66 11.35 2.74
C LYS A 212 7.21 10.84 2.67
N ALA A 213 6.63 10.77 1.48
CA ALA A 213 5.31 10.20 1.26
C ALA A 213 5.28 8.67 1.44
N ILE A 214 6.33 7.93 1.05
CA ILE A 214 6.46 6.48 1.35
C ILE A 214 6.50 6.25 2.87
N GLU A 215 7.36 7.00 3.59
CA GLU A 215 7.45 6.95 5.06
C GLU A 215 6.09 7.24 5.72
N ARG A 216 5.37 8.27 5.23
CA ARG A 216 4.01 8.60 5.66
C ARG A 216 3.00 7.47 5.40
N LEU A 217 3.00 6.85 4.22
CA LEU A 217 2.08 5.73 3.95
C LEU A 217 2.36 4.52 4.83
N ILE A 218 3.64 4.18 5.06
CA ILE A 218 3.99 3.10 6.00
C ILE A 218 3.53 3.45 7.42
N ALA A 219 3.71 4.70 7.87
CA ALA A 219 3.28 5.16 9.19
C ALA A 219 1.75 5.28 9.35
N TRP A 220 1.01 5.58 8.28
CA TRP A 220 -0.42 5.90 8.34
C TRP A 220 -1.33 4.73 7.92
N ILE A 221 -0.97 4.02 6.85
CA ILE A 221 -1.72 2.87 6.31
C ILE A 221 -0.96 1.54 6.41
N GLY A 222 0.25 1.51 6.96
CA GLY A 222 0.98 0.27 7.27
C GLY A 222 1.76 -0.32 6.10
N GLY A 223 1.67 0.27 4.91
CA GLY A 223 2.42 -0.18 3.73
C GLY A 223 2.39 0.82 2.57
N ALA A 224 3.32 0.66 1.64
CA ALA A 224 3.53 1.53 0.48
C ALA A 224 4.20 0.78 -0.67
N TYR A 225 4.05 1.29 -1.89
CA TYR A 225 4.89 0.88 -3.02
C TYR A 225 6.26 1.54 -2.89
N GLU A 226 7.32 0.82 -3.26
CA GLU A 226 8.66 1.38 -3.39
C GLU A 226 9.24 0.98 -4.76
N GLN A 227 9.65 1.95 -5.56
CA GLN A 227 10.21 1.68 -6.88
C GLN A 227 11.48 0.83 -6.80
N HIS A 228 11.66 -0.07 -7.77
CA HIS A 228 12.72 -1.09 -7.80
C HIS A 228 12.62 -2.18 -6.71
N TRP A 229 11.61 -2.11 -5.84
CA TRP A 229 11.25 -3.17 -4.88
C TRP A 229 9.88 -3.78 -5.27
N SER A 230 8.84 -2.96 -5.30
CA SER A 230 7.48 -3.35 -5.69
C SER A 230 7.32 -3.45 -7.22
N VAL A 231 6.22 -4.10 -7.66
CA VAL A 231 5.87 -4.24 -9.08
C VAL A 231 4.36 -4.09 -9.30
N ASN A 232 3.96 -3.63 -10.49
CA ASN A 232 2.56 -3.40 -10.92
C ASN A 232 2.20 -4.09 -12.27
N PRO A 233 2.29 -5.44 -12.36
CA PRO A 233 1.90 -6.15 -13.57
C PRO A 233 0.36 -6.28 -13.69
N HIS A 234 -0.14 -6.51 -14.90
CA HIS A 234 -1.52 -6.90 -15.14
C HIS A 234 -1.70 -8.44 -15.05
N TRP A 235 -2.58 -8.89 -14.16
CA TRP A 235 -2.91 -10.31 -13.95
C TRP A 235 -4.27 -10.52 -13.29
N GLU A 236 -4.82 -11.73 -13.46
CA GLU A 236 -5.99 -12.22 -12.73
C GLU A 236 -5.56 -12.74 -11.36
N ALA A 237 -5.94 -12.02 -10.31
CA ALA A 237 -5.75 -12.45 -8.93
C ALA A 237 -6.99 -13.26 -8.48
N GLU A 238 -6.75 -14.39 -7.82
CA GLU A 238 -7.79 -15.27 -7.28
C GLU A 238 -7.69 -15.29 -5.74
N PHE A 239 -8.81 -15.03 -5.07
CA PHE A 239 -8.91 -14.92 -3.62
C PHE A 239 -9.90 -15.97 -3.11
N THR A 240 -9.38 -16.99 -2.42
CA THR A 240 -10.15 -18.15 -1.94
C THR A 240 -10.32 -18.21 -0.43
N SER A 241 -9.53 -17.44 0.32
CA SER A 241 -9.55 -17.37 1.78
C SER A 241 -9.40 -15.92 2.27
N PHE A 242 -10.02 -15.62 3.41
CA PHE A 242 -10.03 -14.29 4.01
C PHE A 242 -9.79 -14.39 5.52
N PRO A 243 -9.18 -13.38 6.17
CA PRO A 243 -8.98 -13.38 7.62
C PRO A 243 -10.30 -13.16 8.38
N ASP A 244 -10.32 -13.53 9.66
CA ASP A 244 -11.34 -13.02 10.59
C ASP A 244 -11.03 -11.55 10.93
N HIS A 245 -11.55 -10.65 10.09
CA HIS A 245 -11.36 -9.22 10.23
C HIS A 245 -12.61 -8.48 9.72
N PRO A 246 -13.06 -7.36 10.33
CA PRO A 246 -14.27 -6.64 9.91
C PRO A 246 -14.27 -6.25 8.42
N VAL A 247 -13.10 -5.91 7.86
CA VAL A 247 -12.96 -5.58 6.43
C VAL A 247 -13.29 -6.77 5.51
N ALA A 248 -13.07 -8.00 5.98
CA ALA A 248 -13.36 -9.24 5.24
C ALA A 248 -14.80 -9.77 5.43
N ARG A 249 -15.67 -9.10 6.21
CA ARG A 249 -17.03 -9.57 6.48
C ARG A 249 -17.85 -9.71 5.20
N GLY A 250 -18.45 -10.89 5.03
CA GLY A 250 -19.32 -11.22 3.90
C GLY A 250 -18.67 -11.20 2.52
N LEU A 251 -17.33 -11.27 2.45
CA LEU A 251 -16.63 -11.59 1.21
C LEU A 251 -16.87 -13.05 0.83
N LYS A 252 -17.10 -13.29 -0.45
CA LYS A 252 -17.12 -14.62 -1.07
C LYS A 252 -15.84 -14.80 -1.92
N PRO A 253 -15.35 -16.04 -2.13
CA PRO A 253 -14.27 -16.28 -3.07
C PRO A 253 -14.52 -15.62 -4.43
N PHE A 254 -13.49 -15.01 -5.01
CA PHE A 254 -13.60 -14.31 -6.28
C PHE A 254 -12.27 -14.23 -7.01
N LYS A 255 -12.32 -13.94 -8.31
CA LYS A 255 -11.14 -13.60 -9.10
C LYS A 255 -11.37 -12.36 -9.95
N CYS A 256 -10.30 -11.62 -10.21
CA CYS A 256 -10.37 -10.30 -10.84
C CYS A 256 -9.07 -9.96 -11.57
N ASN A 257 -9.17 -9.65 -12.86
CA ASN A 257 -8.04 -9.13 -13.65
C ASN A 257 -7.92 -7.61 -13.49
N ASP A 258 -6.78 -7.16 -12.97
CA ASP A 258 -6.46 -5.77 -12.71
C ASP A 258 -4.94 -5.54 -12.83
N GLU A 259 -4.50 -4.28 -12.71
CA GLU A 259 -3.09 -3.98 -12.47
C GLU A 259 -2.80 -4.09 -10.96
N TRP A 260 -2.71 -5.31 -10.45
CA TRP A 260 -2.50 -5.57 -9.02
C TRP A 260 -1.03 -5.39 -8.64
N TYR A 261 -0.75 -4.40 -7.79
CA TYR A 261 0.60 -4.14 -7.31
C TYR A 261 0.95 -5.08 -6.16
N TYR A 262 2.19 -5.54 -6.12
CA TYR A 262 2.67 -6.47 -5.11
C TYR A 262 4.16 -6.30 -4.77
N HIS A 263 4.61 -7.10 -3.78
CA HIS A 263 5.90 -6.93 -3.09
C HIS A 263 6.02 -5.52 -2.49
N MET A 264 5.02 -5.13 -1.71
CA MET A 264 4.94 -3.82 -1.05
C MET A 264 5.99 -3.71 0.06
N ARG A 265 6.32 -2.49 0.48
CA ARG A 265 6.88 -2.22 1.81
C ARG A 265 5.76 -2.26 2.83
N PHE A 266 6.07 -2.74 4.03
CA PHE A 266 5.16 -2.73 5.18
C PHE A 266 5.85 -2.14 6.41
N ALA A 267 5.06 -1.81 7.44
CA ALA A 267 5.57 -1.50 8.77
C ALA A 267 6.48 -2.64 9.29
N ALA A 268 7.44 -2.30 10.14
CA ALA A 268 8.42 -3.26 10.68
C ALA A 268 7.72 -4.51 11.28
N ASP A 269 8.23 -5.68 10.92
CA ASP A 269 7.70 -7.00 11.28
C ASP A 269 6.21 -7.20 10.97
N MET A 270 5.66 -6.41 10.03
CA MET A 270 4.22 -6.30 9.75
C MET A 270 3.36 -6.00 10.99
N LYS A 271 3.95 -5.39 12.03
CA LYS A 271 3.27 -5.14 13.30
C LYS A 271 2.03 -4.28 13.11
N GLY A 272 0.86 -4.83 13.47
CA GLY A 272 -0.44 -4.18 13.30
C GLY A 272 -1.02 -4.24 11.89
N VAL A 273 -0.34 -4.86 10.92
CA VAL A 273 -0.82 -5.05 9.54
C VAL A 273 -1.53 -6.41 9.42
N THR A 274 -2.79 -6.39 9.00
CA THR A 274 -3.58 -7.59 8.69
C THR A 274 -3.79 -7.68 7.17
N PRO A 275 -3.22 -8.67 6.48
CA PRO A 275 -3.51 -8.94 5.08
C PRO A 275 -5.00 -9.28 4.88
N ILE A 276 -5.69 -8.53 4.01
CA ILE A 276 -7.12 -8.73 3.71
C ILE A 276 -7.30 -9.54 2.43
N LEU A 277 -6.56 -9.16 1.36
CA LEU A 277 -6.55 -9.88 0.10
C LEU A 277 -5.11 -10.30 -0.21
N GLN A 278 -4.94 -11.60 -0.46
CA GLN A 278 -3.67 -12.22 -0.84
C GLN A 278 -3.91 -13.22 -1.97
N ALA A 279 -3.05 -13.22 -2.97
CA ALA A 279 -3.08 -14.17 -4.08
C ALA A 279 -1.66 -14.52 -4.53
N VAL A 280 -1.47 -15.66 -5.20
CA VAL A 280 -0.17 -16.05 -5.78
C VAL A 280 -0.10 -15.49 -7.21
N PRO A 281 0.79 -14.52 -7.51
CA PRO A 281 0.91 -13.99 -8.86
C PRO A 281 1.49 -15.03 -9.82
N PRO A 282 0.99 -15.16 -11.06
CA PRO A 282 1.59 -16.04 -12.06
C PRO A 282 3.05 -15.65 -12.33
N GLU A 283 3.95 -16.64 -12.44
CA GLU A 283 5.40 -16.40 -12.55
C GLU A 283 5.81 -15.44 -13.67
N ARG A 284 5.07 -15.40 -14.79
CA ARG A 284 5.27 -14.44 -15.89
C ARG A 284 5.31 -12.97 -15.43
N THR A 285 4.63 -12.67 -14.32
CA THR A 285 4.55 -11.32 -13.76
C THR A 285 5.82 -10.89 -13.01
N ARG A 286 6.62 -11.86 -12.54
CA ARG A 286 7.90 -11.65 -11.84
C ARG A 286 9.08 -11.47 -12.80
N GLN A 287 8.96 -11.94 -14.06
CA GLN A 287 10.05 -12.00 -15.05
C GLN A 287 10.27 -10.70 -15.85
N GLY A 288 9.78 -9.56 -15.37
CA GLY A 288 10.12 -8.26 -15.93
C GLY A 288 11.62 -7.94 -15.85
N LYS A 289 12.09 -7.02 -16.69
CA LYS A 289 13.44 -6.44 -16.59
C LYS A 289 13.52 -5.51 -15.38
N ASP A 290 14.70 -5.42 -14.76
CA ASP A 290 14.95 -4.55 -13.61
C ASP A 290 14.58 -3.08 -13.93
N GLY A 291 13.66 -2.53 -13.14
CA GLY A 291 13.09 -1.21 -13.37
C GLY A 291 12.22 -0.72 -12.20
N PRO A 292 11.76 0.54 -12.22
CA PRO A 292 11.01 1.14 -11.11
C PRO A 292 9.63 0.51 -10.92
N HIS A 293 9.06 0.01 -12.02
CA HIS A 293 7.70 -0.54 -12.15
C HIS A 293 7.70 -1.95 -12.77
N SER A 294 8.77 -2.72 -12.54
CA SER A 294 8.97 -4.01 -13.23
C SER A 294 9.86 -4.97 -12.42
N GLY A 295 9.90 -6.23 -12.87
CA GLY A 295 10.52 -7.36 -12.17
C GLY A 295 11.95 -7.07 -11.73
N ASN A 296 12.32 -7.53 -10.53
CA ASN A 296 13.62 -7.25 -9.90
C ASN A 296 14.10 -8.51 -9.14
N PRO A 297 15.35 -8.54 -8.61
CA PRO A 297 15.89 -9.72 -7.96
C PRO A 297 15.08 -10.22 -6.74
N THR A 298 14.49 -9.32 -5.93
CA THR A 298 13.76 -9.72 -4.72
C THR A 298 12.37 -10.27 -5.06
N VAL A 299 11.70 -9.71 -6.07
CA VAL A 299 10.45 -10.23 -6.63
C VAL A 299 10.65 -11.60 -7.29
N ARG A 300 11.75 -11.82 -8.02
CA ARG A 300 12.07 -13.11 -8.65
C ARG A 300 12.48 -14.18 -7.63
N ALA A 301 13.03 -13.80 -6.48
CA ALA A 301 13.29 -14.73 -5.37
C ALA A 301 12.02 -15.23 -4.64
N ARG A 302 10.84 -14.69 -4.97
CA ARG A 302 9.54 -15.00 -4.35
C ARG A 302 8.60 -15.84 -5.24
N THR A 303 9.16 -16.59 -6.19
CA THR A 303 8.43 -17.59 -7.00
C THR A 303 7.53 -18.47 -6.14
N GLY A 304 6.28 -18.64 -6.57
CA GLY A 304 5.24 -19.42 -5.87
C GLY A 304 4.71 -18.82 -4.56
N MET A 305 5.27 -17.72 -4.06
CA MET A 305 4.80 -17.11 -2.82
C MET A 305 3.54 -16.26 -3.05
N PRO A 306 2.57 -16.26 -2.10
CA PRO A 306 1.48 -15.31 -2.11
C PRO A 306 2.01 -13.90 -1.85
N GLU A 307 1.31 -12.92 -2.39
CA GLU A 307 1.56 -11.50 -2.16
C GLU A 307 0.30 -10.78 -1.68
N ILE A 308 0.51 -9.72 -0.91
CA ILE A 308 -0.55 -8.93 -0.28
C ILE A 308 -0.91 -7.78 -1.21
N VAL A 309 -2.19 -7.72 -1.60
CA VAL A 309 -2.73 -6.70 -2.53
C VAL A 309 -3.82 -5.83 -1.88
N ALA A 310 -4.32 -6.22 -0.71
CA ALA A 310 -5.06 -5.33 0.19
C ALA A 310 -4.75 -5.65 1.65
N TRP A 311 -4.65 -4.62 2.49
CA TRP A 311 -4.31 -4.78 3.90
C TRP A 311 -5.00 -3.72 4.77
N ALA A 312 -5.30 -4.11 6.00
CA ALA A 312 -5.73 -3.23 7.09
C ALA A 312 -4.55 -2.99 8.04
N TYR A 313 -4.53 -1.84 8.71
CA TYR A 313 -3.46 -1.46 9.64
C TYR A 313 -4.03 -0.74 10.87
N GLU A 314 -3.69 -1.24 12.05
CA GLU A 314 -4.03 -0.58 13.32
C GLU A 314 -2.79 0.12 13.89
N ARG A 315 -2.87 1.45 13.96
CA ARG A 315 -1.78 2.29 14.45
C ARG A 315 -1.68 2.24 15.97
N PRO A 316 -0.48 2.41 16.57
CA PRO A 316 -0.31 2.46 18.02
C PRO A 316 -1.15 3.51 18.74
N ASN A 317 -1.59 4.59 18.06
CA ASN A 317 -2.50 5.60 18.62
C ASN A 317 -4.00 5.25 18.45
N GLY A 318 -4.33 3.99 18.13
CA GLY A 318 -5.70 3.55 17.85
C GLY A 318 -6.29 4.11 16.56
N GLY A 319 -5.50 4.77 15.71
CA GLY A 319 -5.91 5.14 14.36
C GLY A 319 -5.94 3.93 13.41
N ARG A 320 -6.74 4.00 12.35
CA ARG A 320 -6.89 2.90 11.38
C ARG A 320 -6.46 3.29 9.97
N GLY A 321 -5.87 2.34 9.26
CA GLY A 321 -5.25 2.52 7.97
C GLY A 321 -5.63 1.41 7.00
N PHE A 322 -5.79 1.72 5.71
CA PHE A 322 -6.11 0.72 4.69
C PHE A 322 -5.38 1.00 3.38
N GLY A 323 -4.84 -0.05 2.77
CA GLY A 323 -4.26 0.00 1.43
C GLY A 323 -4.86 -1.06 0.52
N PHE A 324 -5.06 -0.71 -0.76
CA PHE A 324 -5.64 -1.58 -1.78
C PHE A 324 -4.98 -1.27 -3.13
N THR A 325 -4.41 -2.27 -3.79
CA THR A 325 -3.60 -2.06 -5.01
C THR A 325 -4.37 -2.23 -6.31
N GLY A 326 -5.57 -2.81 -6.30
CA GLY A 326 -6.45 -2.89 -7.48
C GLY A 326 -7.15 -1.55 -7.77
N MET A 327 -8.05 -1.56 -8.76
CA MET A 327 -8.75 -0.40 -9.35
C MET A 327 -7.94 0.38 -10.41
N HIS A 328 -7.17 -0.31 -11.24
CA HIS A 328 -6.81 0.24 -12.56
C HIS A 328 -8.07 0.37 -13.42
N THR A 329 -8.91 -0.68 -13.40
CA THR A 329 -10.10 -0.83 -14.25
C THR A 329 -11.40 -0.60 -13.47
N HIS A 330 -12.16 0.44 -13.82
CA HIS A 330 -13.43 0.81 -13.18
C HIS A 330 -14.51 -0.28 -13.27
N TRP A 331 -14.46 -1.15 -14.28
CA TRP A 331 -15.44 -2.25 -14.43
C TRP A 331 -15.35 -3.28 -13.31
N ASN A 332 -14.21 -3.40 -12.61
CA ASN A 332 -14.03 -4.34 -11.50
C ASN A 332 -14.91 -4.02 -10.28
N TRP A 333 -15.47 -2.81 -10.20
CA TRP A 333 -16.51 -2.48 -9.20
C TRP A 333 -17.80 -3.30 -9.34
N ALA A 334 -18.04 -3.95 -10.49
CA ALA A 334 -19.12 -4.92 -10.60
C ALA A 334 -18.87 -6.22 -9.82
N GLN A 335 -17.61 -6.56 -9.53
CA GLN A 335 -17.29 -7.73 -8.70
C GLN A 335 -17.65 -7.42 -7.24
N ASP A 336 -18.55 -8.21 -6.66
CA ASP A 336 -19.20 -7.87 -5.38
C ASP A 336 -18.25 -7.94 -4.18
N SER A 337 -17.34 -8.91 -4.13
CA SER A 337 -16.33 -9.02 -3.07
C SER A 337 -15.23 -7.95 -3.21
N PHE A 338 -14.80 -7.64 -4.43
CA PHE A 338 -13.88 -6.53 -4.71
C PHE A 338 -14.45 -5.21 -4.16
N ARG A 339 -15.70 -4.89 -4.54
CA ARG A 339 -16.42 -3.68 -4.09
C ARG A 339 -16.66 -3.68 -2.58
N LYS A 340 -17.15 -4.80 -2.03
CA LYS A 340 -17.42 -4.95 -0.60
C LYS A 340 -16.16 -4.81 0.26
N THR A 341 -15.00 -5.28 -0.21
CA THR A 341 -13.71 -5.10 0.50
C THR A 341 -13.45 -3.63 0.79
N VAL A 342 -13.63 -2.75 -0.22
CA VAL A 342 -13.40 -1.31 -0.06
C VAL A 342 -14.52 -0.63 0.75
N LEU A 343 -15.79 -1.01 0.55
CA LEU A 343 -16.90 -0.49 1.35
C LEU A 343 -16.73 -0.82 2.85
N ASN A 344 -16.41 -2.08 3.18
CA ASN A 344 -16.13 -2.50 4.55
C ASN A 344 -14.92 -1.74 5.12
N ALA A 345 -13.86 -1.54 4.32
CA ALA A 345 -12.69 -0.78 4.73
C ALA A 345 -13.04 0.66 5.13
N CYS A 346 -13.83 1.37 4.32
CA CYS A 346 -14.29 2.74 4.60
C CYS A 346 -15.01 2.85 5.96
N VAL A 347 -15.93 1.93 6.25
CA VAL A 347 -16.66 1.88 7.53
C VAL A 347 -15.71 1.58 8.69
N TRP A 348 -14.82 0.59 8.51
CA TRP A 348 -13.87 0.17 9.54
C TRP A 348 -12.84 1.25 9.90
N ILE A 349 -12.26 1.95 8.91
CA ILE A 349 -11.31 3.04 9.18
C ILE A 349 -11.97 4.23 9.87
N ALA A 350 -13.27 4.47 9.61
CA ALA A 350 -14.09 5.48 10.29
C ALA A 350 -14.49 5.10 11.72
N LYS A 351 -14.08 3.91 12.19
CA LYS A 351 -14.42 3.35 13.49
C LYS A 351 -15.93 3.20 13.71
N ALA A 352 -16.68 3.05 12.62
CA ALA A 352 -18.05 2.54 12.65
C ALA A 352 -18.03 0.99 12.64
N GLU A 353 -19.13 0.38 13.08
CA GLU A 353 -19.29 -1.07 13.02
C GLU A 353 -19.59 -1.51 11.59
N VAL A 354 -18.77 -2.40 11.02
CA VAL A 354 -19.03 -3.00 9.70
C VAL A 354 -20.20 -3.96 9.84
N PRO A 355 -21.24 -3.92 8.99
CA PRO A 355 -22.34 -4.87 9.07
C PRO A 355 -21.86 -6.33 9.05
N LYS A 356 -22.58 -7.23 9.74
CA LYS A 356 -22.16 -8.63 9.94
C LYS A 356 -21.84 -9.36 8.63
N ASP A 357 -22.67 -9.14 7.62
CA ASP A 357 -22.55 -9.72 6.27
C ASP A 357 -21.83 -8.79 5.27
N GLY A 358 -21.08 -7.81 5.81
CA GLY A 358 -20.46 -6.71 5.08
C GLY A 358 -21.47 -5.65 4.61
N VAL A 359 -20.96 -4.51 4.13
CA VAL A 359 -21.79 -3.41 3.63
C VAL A 359 -22.70 -3.90 2.50
N PRO A 360 -24.02 -3.73 2.59
CA PRO A 360 -24.94 -4.12 1.54
C PRO A 360 -24.75 -3.21 0.32
N SER A 361 -24.59 -3.81 -0.86
CA SER A 361 -24.60 -3.08 -2.13
C SER A 361 -25.08 -3.99 -3.25
N LYS A 362 -25.95 -3.47 -4.12
CA LYS A 362 -26.35 -4.12 -5.37
C LYS A 362 -25.16 -4.12 -6.34
N THR A 363 -25.01 -5.20 -7.11
CA THR A 363 -24.12 -5.24 -8.28
C THR A 363 -24.53 -4.14 -9.29
N PRO A 364 -23.64 -3.18 -9.61
CA PRO A 364 -23.97 -2.12 -10.56
C PRO A 364 -23.99 -2.63 -12.00
N THR A 365 -24.90 -2.11 -12.84
CA THR A 365 -24.86 -2.34 -14.30
C THR A 365 -23.74 -1.51 -14.96
N LEU A 366 -23.45 -1.78 -16.24
CA LEU A 366 -22.54 -0.96 -17.02
C LEU A 366 -22.98 0.51 -17.03
N GLU A 367 -24.27 0.76 -17.24
CA GLU A 367 -24.85 2.10 -17.29
C GLU A 367 -24.76 2.82 -15.94
N GLU A 368 -24.92 2.11 -14.83
CA GLU A 368 -24.72 2.63 -13.47
C GLU A 368 -23.24 2.97 -13.21
N LEU A 369 -22.29 2.18 -13.74
CA LEU A 369 -20.85 2.47 -13.68
C LEU A 369 -20.43 3.66 -14.56
N GLU A 370 -21.01 3.78 -15.76
CA GLU A 370 -20.70 4.83 -16.73
C GLU A 370 -21.31 6.19 -16.36
N LYS A 371 -22.44 6.21 -15.65
CA LYS A 371 -23.19 7.44 -15.29
C LYS A 371 -22.32 8.52 -14.67
N ASP A 372 -21.36 8.14 -13.83
CA ASP A 372 -20.47 9.08 -13.14
C ASP A 372 -19.12 9.29 -13.82
N LEU A 373 -18.77 8.53 -14.89
CA LEU A 373 -17.44 8.59 -15.53
C LEU A 373 -17.10 9.98 -16.08
N GLN A 374 -18.10 10.73 -16.55
CA GLN A 374 -17.92 12.08 -17.13
C GLN A 374 -16.90 12.13 -18.29
N GLN A 375 -16.74 11.01 -19.00
CA GLN A 375 -15.88 10.83 -20.16
C GLN A 375 -16.74 10.46 -21.38
N GLU A 376 -16.39 10.95 -22.57
CA GLU A 376 -17.01 10.47 -23.81
C GLU A 376 -16.61 9.01 -24.05
N ARG A 377 -17.59 8.15 -24.35
CA ARG A 377 -17.35 6.74 -24.64
C ARG A 377 -16.57 6.60 -25.97
N PRO A 378 -15.40 5.94 -25.99
CA PRO A 378 -14.63 5.75 -27.22
C PRO A 378 -15.43 5.00 -28.29
N LYS A 379 -15.23 5.38 -29.56
CA LYS A 379 -15.93 4.76 -30.71
C LYS A 379 -15.68 3.24 -30.86
N ASN A 380 -14.57 2.75 -30.31
CA ASN A 380 -14.18 1.34 -30.30
C ASN A 380 -14.50 0.62 -28.97
N PHE A 381 -15.24 1.26 -28.05
CA PHE A 381 -15.59 0.64 -26.77
C PHE A 381 -16.63 -0.46 -26.95
N ASN A 382 -16.25 -1.70 -26.61
CA ASN A 382 -17.14 -2.86 -26.72
C ASN A 382 -18.00 -3.01 -25.45
N ALA A 383 -19.08 -2.23 -25.38
CA ALA A 383 -20.04 -2.27 -24.27
C ALA A 383 -20.67 -3.65 -24.06
N GLU A 384 -20.87 -4.45 -25.11
CA GLU A 384 -21.42 -5.81 -24.98
C GLU A 384 -20.44 -6.77 -24.29
N ALA A 385 -19.15 -6.70 -24.64
CA ALA A 385 -18.11 -7.48 -23.96
C ALA A 385 -18.01 -7.11 -22.48
N VAL A 386 -18.10 -5.81 -22.13
CA VAL A 386 -18.07 -5.37 -20.73
C VAL A 386 -19.32 -5.82 -19.97
N ARG A 387 -20.52 -5.80 -20.57
CA ARG A 387 -21.73 -6.39 -19.94
C ARG A 387 -21.57 -7.89 -19.69
N LYS A 388 -21.06 -8.65 -20.67
CA LYS A 388 -20.77 -10.08 -20.50
C LYS A 388 -19.72 -10.34 -19.41
N GLN A 389 -18.72 -9.46 -19.28
CA GLN A 389 -17.74 -9.52 -18.20
C GLN A 389 -18.41 -9.29 -16.83
N ILE A 390 -19.20 -8.23 -16.69
CA ILE A 390 -19.97 -7.91 -15.47
C ILE A 390 -20.88 -9.08 -15.07
N GLU A 391 -21.62 -9.66 -16.02
CA GLU A 391 -22.47 -10.83 -15.80
C GLU A 391 -21.70 -12.10 -15.41
N ALA A 392 -20.40 -12.16 -15.64
CA ALA A 392 -19.55 -13.31 -15.28
C ALA A 392 -18.78 -13.11 -13.96
N MET A 393 -18.62 -11.87 -13.49
CA MET A 393 -17.81 -11.54 -12.29
C MET A 393 -18.31 -12.13 -10.96
N ASN A 394 -19.59 -12.51 -10.88
CA ASN A 394 -20.25 -12.98 -9.65
C ASN A 394 -20.97 -14.34 -9.82
N LYS A 395 -20.60 -15.12 -10.84
CA LYS A 395 -21.13 -16.47 -11.10
C LYS A 395 -20.28 -17.57 -10.46
#